data_AF-A0A8I1JBE1-F1
#
_entry.id   AF-A0A8I1JBE1-F1
#
_cell.length_a   1.000
_cell.length_b   1.000
_cell.length_c   1.000
_cell.angle_alpha   90.00
_cell.angle_beta   90.00
_cell.angle_gamma   90.00
#
_symmetry.space_group_name_H-M   'P 1'
#
loop_
_entity.id
_entity.type
_entity.pdbx_description
1 polymer ?
#
loop_
_entity_poly.entity_id
_entity_poly.type
_entity_poly.pdbx_seq_one_letter_code
_entity_poly.pdbx_strand_id
1 'polypeptide(L)'
;MAETKSRILYILKYLLQNTDAEHYATTGDILTYLKENGISCDRKTIPGDIAKLCDIGIDIEEERSRENRYSLSSHLFTLPEVKLLMDAVESSKFITARKSSELADKLSQMTSVYQSEELKRNIYISERVKPMNEQIYYLLDNINTAINQGKQISFLYFHYNQYREEVPNNDGKRYHFSPYLLP
;
A
#
# COMPACT_ATOMS: atom_id res chain seq x y z
N MET A 1 -23.88 22.69 -12.77
CA MET A 1 -22.96 23.50 -11.94
C MET A 1 -21.62 22.78 -11.94
N ALA A 2 -20.52 23.44 -12.29
CA ALA A 2 -19.21 22.80 -12.25
C ALA A 2 -18.91 22.42 -10.79
N GLU A 3 -18.65 21.14 -10.52
CA GLU A 3 -18.23 20.69 -9.19
C GLU A 3 -16.98 21.48 -8.80
N THR A 4 -17.10 22.26 -7.73
CA THR A 4 -15.96 23.01 -7.21
C THR A 4 -15.07 22.02 -6.48
N LYS A 5 -13.93 21.67 -7.08
CA LYS A 5 -12.94 20.77 -6.48
C LYS A 5 -12.54 21.28 -5.09
N SER A 6 -12.54 20.39 -4.11
CA SER A 6 -12.21 20.75 -2.73
C SER A 6 -10.72 21.04 -2.58
N ARG A 7 -10.37 22.33 -2.46
CA ARG A 7 -8.99 22.80 -2.29
C ARG A 7 -8.27 22.10 -1.14
N ILE A 8 -8.89 22.02 0.04
CA ILE A 8 -8.27 21.44 1.24
C ILE A 8 -7.90 19.96 1.04
N LEU A 9 -8.73 19.20 0.33
CA LEU A 9 -8.43 17.79 0.01
C LEU A 9 -7.25 17.67 -0.97
N TYR A 10 -7.10 18.62 -1.90
CA TYR A 10 -5.94 18.66 -2.79
C TYR A 10 -4.66 19.08 -2.07
N ILE A 11 -4.73 20.00 -1.09
CA ILE A 11 -3.59 20.33 -0.22
C ILE A 11 -3.15 19.07 0.55
N LEU A 12 -4.11 18.37 1.18
CA LEU A 12 -3.82 17.12 1.89
C LEU A 12 -3.17 16.08 0.97
N LYS A 13 -3.77 15.84 -0.20
CA LYS A 13 -3.23 14.89 -1.19
C LYS A 13 -1.80 15.26 -1.58
N TYR A 14 -1.53 16.55 -1.81
CA TYR A 14 -0.22 17.03 -2.18
C TYR A 14 0.82 16.76 -1.09
N LEU A 15 0.52 17.15 0.16
CA LEU A 15 1.41 16.92 1.30
C LEU A 15 1.67 15.44 1.51
N LEU A 16 0.63 14.59 1.44
CA LEU A 16 0.77 13.14 1.62
C LEU A 16 1.72 12.51 0.62
N GLN A 17 1.69 12.99 -0.63
CA GLN A 17 2.50 12.44 -1.72
C GLN A 17 3.90 13.08 -1.80
N ASN A 18 4.04 14.37 -1.50
CA ASN A 18 5.24 15.13 -1.84
C ASN A 18 6.01 15.67 -0.62
N THR A 19 5.66 15.22 0.59
CA THR A 19 6.39 15.62 1.79
C THR A 19 6.67 14.43 2.69
N ASP A 20 7.74 14.53 3.47
CA ASP A 20 8.13 13.63 4.56
C ASP A 20 9.08 14.40 5.51
N ALA A 21 9.68 13.71 6.47
CA ALA A 21 10.57 14.32 7.46
C ALA A 21 11.76 15.10 6.85
N GLU A 22 12.22 14.74 5.65
CA GLU A 22 13.36 15.37 4.97
C GLU A 22 12.92 16.30 3.81
N HIS A 23 11.66 16.18 3.36
CA HIS A 23 11.15 16.90 2.20
C HIS A 23 9.94 17.75 2.57
N TYR A 24 10.12 19.08 2.49
CA TYR A 24 9.09 20.05 2.80
C TYR A 24 8.52 20.70 1.54
N ALA A 25 7.23 21.03 1.58
CA ALA A 25 6.55 21.81 0.56
C ALA A 25 6.49 23.28 0.97
N THR A 26 6.88 24.20 0.08
CA THR A 26 6.65 25.63 0.29
C THR A 26 5.19 25.99 0.01
N THR A 27 4.77 27.15 0.50
CA THR A 27 3.46 27.71 0.10
C THR A 27 3.37 27.91 -1.42
N GLY A 28 4.47 28.27 -2.09
CA GLY A 28 4.53 28.38 -3.55
C GLY A 28 4.30 27.05 -4.27
N ASP A 29 4.86 25.95 -3.75
CA ASP A 29 4.69 24.61 -4.34
C ASP A 29 3.22 24.16 -4.27
N ILE A 30 2.59 24.36 -3.11
CA ILE A 30 1.16 24.05 -2.91
C ILE A 30 0.29 24.86 -3.89
N LEU A 31 0.56 26.16 -4.04
CA LEU A 31 -0.19 27.01 -4.98
C LEU A 31 0.00 26.56 -6.44
N THR A 32 1.21 26.15 -6.81
CA THR A 32 1.51 25.64 -8.14
C THR A 32 0.73 24.35 -8.41
N TYR A 33 0.77 23.39 -7.48
CA TYR A 33 0.00 22.15 -7.57
C TYR A 33 -1.52 22.40 -7.66
N LEU A 34 -2.05 23.32 -6.85
CA LEU A 34 -3.47 23.68 -6.90
C LEU A 34 -3.85 24.26 -8.27
N LYS A 35 -3.02 25.15 -8.82
CA LYS A 35 -3.24 25.77 -10.14
C LYS A 35 -3.23 24.72 -11.26
N GLU A 36 -2.28 23.79 -11.24
CA GLU A 36 -2.20 22.67 -12.20
C GLU A 36 -3.46 21.78 -12.16
N ASN A 37 -4.10 21.68 -11.00
CA ASN A 37 -5.36 20.96 -10.83
C ASN A 37 -6.62 21.80 -11.08
N GLY A 38 -6.45 23.05 -11.54
CA GLY A 38 -7.53 23.97 -11.89
C GLY A 38 -8.17 24.67 -10.69
N ILE A 39 -7.47 24.75 -9.55
CA ILE A 39 -7.95 25.35 -8.31
C ILE A 39 -7.22 26.67 -8.07
N SER A 40 -7.94 27.78 -8.13
CA SER A 40 -7.41 29.11 -7.78
C SER A 40 -7.44 29.32 -6.27
N CYS A 41 -6.33 29.77 -5.69
CA CYS A 41 -6.21 30.04 -4.27
C CYS A 41 -5.28 31.23 -4.01
N ASP A 42 -5.63 32.06 -3.02
CA ASP A 42 -4.74 33.09 -2.50
C ASP A 42 -3.77 32.50 -1.47
N ARG A 43 -2.52 32.98 -1.46
CA ARG A 43 -1.45 32.55 -0.54
C ARG A 43 -1.86 32.64 0.93
N LYS A 44 -2.63 33.67 1.32
CA LYS A 44 -3.11 33.88 2.70
C LYS A 44 -4.10 32.83 3.17
N THR A 45 -4.68 32.07 2.24
CA THR A 45 -5.66 31.02 2.55
C THR A 45 -4.99 29.72 2.99
N ILE A 46 -3.76 29.46 2.53
CA ILE A 46 -3.05 28.20 2.79
C ILE A 46 -2.87 27.92 4.29
N PRO A 47 -2.36 28.84 5.12
CA PRO A 47 -2.21 28.58 6.56
C PRO A 47 -3.53 28.21 7.24
N GLY A 48 -4.64 28.84 6.83
CA GLY A 48 -5.96 28.55 7.38
C GLY A 48 -6.51 27.17 6.98
N ASP A 49 -6.16 26.67 5.79
CA ASP A 49 -6.53 25.32 5.38
C ASP A 49 -5.61 24.26 6.00
N ILE A 50 -4.33 24.56 6.22
CA ILE A 50 -3.42 23.72 7.00
C ILE A 50 -3.93 23.57 8.44
N ALA A 51 -4.33 24.68 9.09
CA ALA A 51 -4.88 24.64 10.44
C ALA A 51 -6.12 23.71 10.55
N LYS A 52 -7.02 23.74 9.56
CA LYS A 52 -8.18 22.84 9.52
C LYS A 52 -7.80 21.37 9.34
N LEU A 53 -6.69 21.07 8.64
CA LEU A 53 -6.17 19.71 8.54
C LEU A 53 -5.62 19.25 9.91
N CYS A 54 -4.90 20.13 10.61
CA CYS A 54 -4.46 19.88 11.98
C CYS A 54 -5.64 19.65 12.95
N ASP A 55 -6.72 20.43 12.82
CA ASP A 55 -7.92 20.31 13.67
C ASP A 55 -8.59 18.93 13.59
N ILE A 56 -8.43 18.22 12.47
CA ILE A 56 -8.94 16.85 12.27
C ILE A 56 -7.90 15.76 12.59
N GLY A 57 -6.77 16.13 13.19
CA GLY A 57 -5.74 15.21 13.66
C GLY A 57 -4.67 14.84 12.63
N ILE A 58 -4.51 15.63 11.56
CA ILE A 58 -3.42 15.43 10.61
C ILE A 58 -2.20 16.21 11.10
N ASP A 59 -1.14 15.49 11.44
CA ASP A 59 0.08 16.08 11.98
C ASP A 59 0.93 16.69 10.87
N ILE A 60 0.94 18.03 10.82
CA ILE A 60 1.67 18.81 9.82
C ILE A 60 2.64 19.71 10.56
N GLU A 61 3.93 19.52 10.29
CA GLU A 61 4.97 20.39 10.78
C GLU A 61 5.01 21.67 9.93
N GLU A 62 4.99 22.83 10.60
CA GLU A 62 5.11 24.14 9.97
C GLU A 62 6.46 24.76 10.34
N GLU A 63 7.33 24.98 9.35
CA GLU A 63 8.54 25.76 9.52
C GLU A 63 8.31 27.19 9.01
N ARG A 64 8.26 28.12 9.97
CA ARG A 64 8.05 29.54 9.67
C ARG A 64 9.37 30.21 9.30
N SER A 65 9.48 30.63 8.05
CA SER A 65 10.64 31.35 7.53
C SER A 65 10.18 32.55 6.68
N ARG A 66 11.04 33.05 5.78
CA ARG A 66 10.63 34.00 4.73
C ARG A 66 9.53 33.43 3.84
N GLU A 67 9.53 32.12 3.63
CA GLU A 67 8.44 31.36 3.02
C GLU A 67 8.08 30.18 3.92
N ASN A 68 6.82 30.08 4.34
CA ASN A 68 6.38 28.98 5.18
C ASN A 68 6.49 27.67 4.41
N ARG A 69 7.05 26.67 5.10
CA ARG A 69 7.23 25.30 4.63
C ARG A 69 6.39 24.36 5.49
N TYR A 70 5.85 23.33 4.86
CA TYR A 70 4.98 22.35 5.50
C TYR A 70 5.43 20.94 5.13
N SER A 71 5.41 20.02 6.09
CA SER A 71 5.58 18.60 5.85
C SER A 71 4.62 17.79 6.72
N LEU A 72 4.26 16.59 6.28
CA LEU A 72 3.62 15.62 7.16
C LEU A 72 4.63 15.08 8.15
N SER A 73 4.35 15.23 9.45
CA SER A 73 5.23 14.75 10.52
C SER A 73 5.29 13.21 10.58
N SER A 74 4.20 12.55 10.21
CA SER A 74 4.15 11.10 10.07
C SER A 74 3.08 10.63 9.08
N HIS A 75 3.43 9.65 8.25
CA HIS A 75 2.47 8.85 7.50
C HIS A 75 1.88 7.75 8.40
N LEU A 76 0.84 7.06 7.91
CA LEU A 76 0.23 5.93 8.62
C LEU A 76 1.23 4.82 8.92
N PHE A 77 2.21 4.61 8.03
CA PHE A 77 3.35 3.74 8.23
C PHE A 77 4.63 4.56 8.12
N THR A 78 5.56 4.31 9.01
CA THR A 78 6.93 4.83 8.91
C THR A 78 7.69 4.13 7.77
N LEU A 79 8.71 4.77 7.23
CA LEU A 79 9.55 4.18 6.18
C LEU A 79 10.12 2.78 6.58
N PRO A 80 10.63 2.57 7.80
CA PRO A 80 11.08 1.24 8.24
C PRO A 80 9.96 0.19 8.27
N GLU A 81 8.75 0.55 8.69
CA GLU A 81 7.59 -0.37 8.67
C GLU A 81 7.20 -0.74 7.25
N VAL A 82 7.21 0.21 6.31
CA VAL A 82 6.96 -0.07 4.89
C VAL A 82 8.03 -1.01 4.32
N LYS A 83 9.32 -0.78 4.61
CA LYS A 83 10.42 -1.68 4.21
C LYS A 83 10.17 -3.11 4.72
N LEU A 84 9.85 -3.25 6.00
CA LEU A 84 9.57 -4.55 6.62
C LEU A 84 8.37 -5.26 5.96
N LEU A 85 7.28 -4.53 5.68
CA LEU A 85 6.10 -5.10 5.03
C LEU A 85 6.39 -5.51 3.58
N MET A 86 7.17 -4.72 2.84
CA MET A 86 7.59 -5.07 1.48
C MET A 86 8.45 -6.34 1.49
N ASP A 87 9.40 -6.46 2.42
CA ASP A 87 10.20 -7.68 2.59
C ASP A 87 9.36 -8.91 2.94
N ALA A 88 8.33 -8.73 3.79
CA ALA A 88 7.39 -9.81 4.12
C ALA A 88 6.55 -10.26 2.91
N VAL A 89 6.08 -9.33 2.09
CA VAL A 89 5.33 -9.61 0.86
C VAL A 89 6.23 -10.34 -0.15
N GLU A 90 7.44 -9.85 -0.38
CA GLU A 90 8.39 -10.45 -1.32
C GLU A 90 8.89 -11.82 -0.85
N SER A 91 9.05 -12.03 0.47
CA SER A 91 9.45 -13.32 1.02
C SER A 91 8.31 -14.35 1.12
N SER A 92 7.05 -13.93 0.95
CA SER A 92 5.90 -14.82 1.06
C SER A 92 5.92 -15.93 0.01
N LYS A 93 5.83 -17.18 0.48
CA LYS A 93 5.70 -18.39 -0.34
C LYS A 93 4.26 -18.61 -0.83
N PHE A 94 3.31 -17.84 -0.31
CA PHE A 94 1.88 -17.99 -0.61
C PHE A 94 1.39 -17.03 -1.70
N ILE A 95 2.02 -15.86 -1.81
CA ILE A 95 1.59 -14.82 -2.76
C ILE A 95 2.32 -15.02 -4.10
N THR A 96 1.60 -14.88 -5.21
CA THR A 96 2.19 -14.99 -6.56
C THR A 96 3.15 -13.82 -6.84
N ALA A 97 4.02 -13.96 -7.84
CA ALA A 97 4.94 -12.88 -8.22
C ALA A 97 4.19 -11.60 -8.61
N ARG A 98 3.12 -11.74 -9.40
CA ARG A 98 2.27 -10.61 -9.83
C ARG A 98 1.63 -9.90 -8.64
N LYS A 99 1.00 -10.65 -7.73
CA LYS A 99 0.37 -10.08 -6.53
C LYS A 99 1.38 -9.48 -5.55
N SER A 100 2.58 -10.06 -5.46
CA SER A 100 3.67 -9.52 -4.63
C SER A 100 4.07 -8.14 -5.15
N SER A 101 4.34 -8.03 -6.46
CA SER A 101 4.63 -6.75 -7.12
C SER A 101 3.52 -5.72 -6.93
N GLU A 102 2.25 -6.10 -7.15
CA GLU A 102 1.10 -5.19 -6.97
C GLU A 102 0.97 -4.71 -5.51
N LEU A 103 1.28 -5.56 -4.53
CA LEU A 103 1.26 -5.18 -3.11
C LEU A 103 2.46 -4.30 -2.74
N ALA A 104 3.65 -4.63 -3.23
CA ALA A 104 4.86 -3.83 -3.04
C ALA A 104 4.68 -2.41 -3.60
N ASP A 105 4.07 -2.28 -4.79
CA ASP A 105 3.73 -0.99 -5.38
C ASP A 105 2.75 -0.19 -4.50
N LYS A 106 1.69 -0.84 -3.99
CA LYS A 106 0.72 -0.18 -3.08
C LYS A 106 1.37 0.27 -1.77
N LEU A 107 2.23 -0.57 -1.17
CA LEU A 107 2.96 -0.24 0.05
C LEU A 107 3.90 0.94 -0.19
N SER A 108 4.60 0.99 -1.33
CA SER A 108 5.45 2.12 -1.70
C SER A 108 4.68 3.44 -1.89
N GLN A 109 3.37 3.39 -2.17
CA GLN A 109 2.51 4.58 -2.29
C GLN A 109 1.98 5.07 -0.94
N MET A 110 2.22 4.34 0.15
CA MET A 110 1.89 4.78 1.50
C MET A 110 2.92 5.77 2.06
N THR A 111 4.03 5.98 1.35
CA THR A 111 5.10 6.94 1.67
C THR A 111 5.08 8.14 0.71
N SER A 112 5.97 9.10 0.92
CA SER A 112 6.23 10.15 -0.07
C SER A 112 6.78 9.58 -1.39
N VAL A 113 6.71 10.36 -2.47
CA VAL A 113 7.31 10.02 -3.76
C VAL A 113 8.82 9.80 -3.66
N TYR A 114 9.52 10.54 -2.78
CA TYR A 114 10.96 10.42 -2.59
C TYR A 114 11.33 9.08 -1.96
N GLN A 115 10.63 8.73 -0.88
CA GLN A 115 10.79 7.45 -0.20
C GLN A 115 10.32 6.28 -1.09
N SER A 116 9.25 6.46 -1.87
CA SER A 116 8.75 5.46 -2.81
C SER A 116 9.80 5.11 -3.87
N GLU A 117 10.47 6.12 -4.43
CA GLU A 117 11.56 5.91 -5.38
C GLU A 117 12.78 5.22 -4.74
N GLU A 118 13.13 5.58 -3.49
CA GLU A 118 14.18 4.88 -2.73
C GLU A 118 13.82 3.40 -2.51
N LEU A 119 12.58 3.12 -2.13
CA LEU A 119 12.07 1.77 -1.91
C LEU A 119 12.19 0.95 -3.20
N LYS A 120 11.64 1.47 -4.32
CA LYS A 120 11.63 0.76 -5.61
C LYS A 120 13.02 0.44 -6.14
N ARG A 121 14.01 1.32 -5.93
CA ARG A 121 15.40 1.07 -6.34
C ARG A 121 16.04 -0.10 -5.57
N ASN A 122 15.59 -0.33 -4.33
CA ASN A 122 16.14 -1.33 -3.43
C ASN A 122 15.33 -2.64 -3.41
N ILE A 123 14.23 -2.76 -4.18
CA ILE A 123 13.48 -4.02 -4.29
C ILE A 123 14.34 -5.01 -5.09
N TYR A 124 14.97 -5.93 -4.35
CA TYR A 124 15.62 -7.08 -4.95
C TYR A 124 14.53 -8.04 -5.43
N ILE A 125 14.40 -8.22 -6.75
CA ILE A 125 13.55 -9.28 -7.31
C ILE A 125 14.13 -10.60 -6.83
N SER A 126 13.50 -11.22 -5.84
CA SER A 126 14.02 -12.49 -5.31
C SER A 126 13.91 -13.55 -6.41
N GLU A 127 14.97 -14.32 -6.66
CA GLU A 127 14.97 -15.49 -7.55
C GLU A 127 14.12 -16.67 -7.00
N ARG A 128 13.20 -16.40 -6.06
CA ARG A 128 12.45 -17.44 -5.35
C ARG A 128 11.28 -17.91 -6.19
N VAL A 129 11.05 -19.22 -6.17
CA VAL A 129 9.92 -19.87 -6.82
C VAL A 129 8.63 -19.40 -6.15
N LYS A 130 7.84 -18.60 -6.86
CA LYS A 130 6.54 -18.09 -6.45
C LYS A 130 5.42 -19.00 -6.96
N PRO A 131 4.30 -19.14 -6.21
CA PRO A 131 3.16 -19.91 -6.68
C PRO A 131 2.50 -19.26 -7.90
N MET A 132 1.90 -20.08 -8.77
CA MET A 132 1.17 -19.62 -9.96
C MET A 132 -0.33 -19.39 -9.71
N ASN A 133 -0.87 -19.82 -8.57
CA ASN A 133 -2.31 -19.76 -8.31
C ASN A 133 -2.75 -18.33 -7.89
N GLU A 134 -3.43 -17.64 -8.80
CA GLU A 134 -3.95 -16.29 -8.59
C GLU A 134 -5.22 -16.22 -7.71
N GLN A 135 -5.83 -17.35 -7.37
CA GLN A 135 -6.98 -17.43 -6.47
C GLN A 135 -6.58 -17.52 -4.98
N ILE A 136 -5.31 -17.26 -4.64
CA ILE A 136 -4.80 -17.39 -3.26
C ILE A 136 -5.64 -16.63 -2.22
N TYR A 137 -6.12 -15.42 -2.53
CA TYR A 137 -6.94 -14.64 -1.58
C TYR A 137 -8.28 -15.32 -1.28
N TYR A 138 -8.92 -15.93 -2.29
CA TYR A 138 -10.16 -16.69 -2.07
C TYR A 138 -9.90 -17.97 -1.27
N LEU A 139 -8.78 -18.65 -1.53
CA LEU A 139 -8.40 -19.83 -0.74
C LEU A 139 -8.18 -19.45 0.74
N LEU A 140 -7.47 -18.34 0.98
CA LEU A 140 -7.15 -17.85 2.32
C LEU A 140 -8.42 -17.43 3.08
N ASP A 141 -9.34 -16.73 2.42
CA ASP A 141 -10.63 -16.35 2.99
C ASP A 141 -11.51 -17.56 3.32
N ASN A 142 -11.56 -18.56 2.42
CA ASN A 142 -12.30 -19.80 2.66
C ASN A 142 -11.74 -20.60 3.84
N ILE A 143 -10.40 -20.69 3.97
CA ILE A 143 -9.77 -21.38 5.10
C ILE A 143 -10.02 -20.62 6.40
N ASN A 144 -9.86 -19.29 6.41
CA ASN A 144 -10.17 -18.47 7.59
C ASN A 144 -11.63 -18.59 8.01
N THR A 145 -12.55 -18.59 7.04
CA THR A 145 -13.97 -18.82 7.29
C THR A 145 -14.23 -20.19 7.90
N ALA A 146 -13.56 -21.24 7.40
CA ALA A 146 -13.68 -22.58 7.95
C ALA A 146 -13.13 -22.66 9.39
N ILE A 147 -11.99 -22.04 9.67
CA ILE A 147 -11.42 -21.93 11.03
C ILE A 147 -12.41 -21.24 11.96
N ASN A 148 -12.90 -20.06 11.58
CA ASN A 148 -13.82 -19.25 12.40
C ASN A 148 -15.16 -19.96 12.65
N GLN A 149 -15.61 -20.81 11.72
CA GLN A 149 -16.85 -21.57 11.84
C GLN A 149 -16.64 -22.98 12.43
N GLY A 150 -15.40 -23.37 12.77
CA GLY A 150 -15.08 -24.72 13.25
C GLY A 150 -15.41 -25.83 12.23
N LYS A 151 -15.31 -25.54 10.93
CA LYS A 151 -15.63 -26.47 9.84
C LYS A 151 -14.40 -27.14 9.26
N GLN A 152 -14.56 -28.39 8.85
CA GLN A 152 -13.54 -29.10 8.07
C GLN A 152 -13.51 -28.58 6.63
N ILE A 153 -12.31 -28.60 6.04
CA ILE A 153 -12.09 -28.33 4.61
C ILE A 153 -11.79 -29.63 3.86
N SER A 154 -12.11 -29.65 2.57
CA SER A 154 -11.69 -30.72 1.67
C SER A 154 -11.06 -30.17 0.40
N PHE A 155 -10.00 -30.81 -0.08
CA PHE A 155 -9.25 -30.38 -1.26
C PHE A 155 -8.70 -31.57 -2.04
N LEU A 156 -8.39 -31.33 -3.32
CA LEU A 156 -7.62 -32.25 -4.17
C LEU A 156 -6.20 -31.71 -4.28
N TYR A 157 -5.22 -32.61 -4.27
CA TYR A 157 -3.82 -32.27 -4.40
C TYR A 157 -3.29 -32.89 -5.70
N PHE A 158 -2.50 -32.13 -6.46
CA PHE A 158 -1.97 -32.53 -7.75
C PHE A 158 -0.46 -32.28 -7.77
N HIS A 159 0.24 -33.07 -8.58
CA HIS A 159 1.62 -32.81 -8.97
C HIS A 159 1.73 -32.77 -10.49
N TYR A 160 2.72 -32.04 -11.02
CA TYR A 160 2.99 -32.02 -12.45
C TYR A 160 3.92 -33.16 -12.83
N ASN A 161 3.57 -33.93 -13.86
CA ASN A 161 4.46 -34.95 -14.42
C ASN A 161 5.56 -34.32 -15.30
N GLN A 162 6.44 -35.14 -15.87
CA GLN A 162 7.52 -34.70 -16.77
C GLN A 162 7.05 -33.94 -18.03
N TYR A 163 5.76 -34.05 -18.38
CA TYR A 163 5.11 -33.36 -19.49
C TYR A 163 4.34 -32.10 -19.07
N ARG A 164 4.44 -31.71 -17.79
CA ARG A 164 3.69 -30.60 -17.17
C ARG A 164 2.17 -30.80 -17.17
N GLU A 165 1.71 -32.04 -17.11
CA GLU A 165 0.29 -32.36 -16.94
C GLU A 165 -0.02 -32.60 -15.46
N GLU A 166 -1.21 -32.16 -15.02
CA GLU A 166 -1.67 -32.34 -13.64
C GLU A 166 -2.07 -33.80 -13.39
N VAL A 167 -1.36 -34.46 -12.49
CA VAL A 167 -1.67 -35.82 -12.04
C VAL A 167 -2.22 -35.75 -10.62
N PRO A 168 -3.46 -36.22 -10.37
CA PRO A 168 -4.04 -36.20 -9.04
C PRO A 168 -3.27 -37.13 -8.10
N ASN A 169 -3.01 -36.64 -6.90
CA ASN A 169 -2.52 -37.48 -5.80
C ASN A 169 -3.69 -38.29 -5.21
N ASN A 170 -3.35 -39.31 -4.42
CA ASN A 170 -4.32 -40.10 -3.65
C ASN A 170 -5.43 -40.71 -4.53
N ASP A 171 -5.08 -41.15 -5.73
CA ASP A 171 -6.01 -41.71 -6.71
C ASP A 171 -7.22 -40.80 -7.02
N GLY A 172 -7.03 -39.47 -6.92
CA GLY A 172 -8.11 -38.50 -7.13
C GLY A 172 -9.10 -38.37 -5.97
N LYS A 173 -8.84 -38.99 -4.81
CA LYS A 173 -9.67 -38.84 -3.61
C LYS A 173 -9.35 -37.54 -2.89
N ARG A 174 -10.40 -36.88 -2.38
CA ARG A 174 -10.29 -35.65 -1.59
C ARG A 174 -9.62 -35.91 -0.25
N TYR A 175 -8.75 -35.01 0.14
CA TYR A 175 -8.25 -34.90 1.51
C TYR A 175 -9.27 -34.18 2.38
N HIS A 176 -9.33 -34.52 3.67
CA HIS A 176 -10.17 -33.86 4.66
C HIS A 176 -9.29 -33.39 5.81
N PHE A 177 -9.44 -32.13 6.20
CA PHE A 177 -8.60 -31.51 7.22
C PHE A 177 -9.43 -30.58 8.11
N SER A 178 -9.16 -30.59 9.41
CA SER A 178 -9.69 -29.60 10.36
C SER A 178 -8.64 -28.50 10.51
N PRO A 179 -8.81 -27.32 9.88
CA PRO A 179 -7.84 -26.25 10.02
C PRO A 179 -7.95 -25.62 11.41
N TYR A 180 -6.81 -25.49 12.10
CA TYR A 180 -6.74 -24.84 13.42
C TYR A 180 -6.13 -23.45 13.35
N LEU A 181 -5.13 -23.24 12.48
CA LEU A 181 -4.45 -21.97 12.25
C LEU A 181 -3.80 -21.96 10.85
N LEU A 182 -3.77 -20.80 10.20
CA LEU A 182 -2.91 -20.53 9.04
C LEU A 182 -1.57 -19.96 9.53
N PRO A 183 -0.43 -20.64 9.27
CA PRO A 183 0.89 -20.12 9.62
C PRO A 183 1.39 -19.02 8.68
#